data_AF-A0A947ELA2-F1
#
_entry.id   AF-A0A947ELA2-F1
#
_cell.length_a   1.000
_cell.length_b   1.000
_cell.length_c   1.000
_cell.angle_alpha   90.00
_cell.angle_beta   90.00
_cell.angle_gamma   90.00
#
_symmetry.space_group_name_H-M   'P 1'
#
loop_
_entity.id
_entity.type
_entity.pdbx_description
1 polymer ?
#
loop_
_entity_poly.entity_id
_entity_poly.type
_entity_poly.pdbx_seq_one_letter_code
_entity_poly.pdbx_strand_id
1 'polypeptide(L)'
;DRLDAIGAIGIARCFNYGGYKNRPFYDPDIPPKLNMTKEEYKSAASPTINHFYEKLLLLKDKMHTDTGRKMAEKRHAYMLEFLEQFFQEWDGE
;
A
#
# COMPACT_ATOMS: atom_id res chain seq x y z
N ASP A 1 14.18 2.92 -7.24
CA ASP A 1 13.51 3.63 -6.13
C ASP A 1 12.31 2.81 -5.61
N ARG A 2 12.55 1.86 -4.69
CA ARG A 2 11.48 1.06 -4.03
C ARG A 2 11.26 1.51 -2.59
N LEU A 3 12.27 2.11 -1.99
CA LEU A 3 12.26 2.53 -0.59
C LEU A 3 11.37 3.77 -0.40
N ASP A 4 11.35 4.71 -1.34
CA ASP A 4 10.48 5.90 -1.28
C ASP A 4 9.03 5.64 -1.69
N ALA A 5 8.72 4.40 -2.07
CA ALA A 5 7.35 3.97 -2.29
C ALA A 5 6.67 3.46 -1.00
N ILE A 6 7.41 3.30 0.11
CA ILE A 6 6.91 2.76 1.39
C ILE A 6 7.15 3.71 2.56
N GLY A 7 6.48 3.47 3.69
CA GLY A 7 6.50 4.34 4.87
C GLY A 7 5.57 5.54 4.73
N ALA A 8 5.73 6.54 5.60
CA ALA A 8 4.86 7.73 5.65
C ALA A 8 4.71 8.45 4.30
N ILE A 9 5.82 8.65 3.57
CA ILE A 9 5.78 9.24 2.22
C ILE A 9 5.08 8.31 1.22
N GLY A 10 5.27 7.00 1.35
CA GLY A 10 4.56 5.99 0.56
C GLY A 10 3.05 6.07 0.73
N ILE A 11 2.57 6.18 1.98
CA ILE A 11 1.16 6.37 2.32
C ILE A 11 0.61 7.64 1.66
N ALA A 12 1.25 8.79 1.88
CA ALA A 12 0.82 10.07 1.31
C ALA A 12 0.74 10.02 -0.22
N ARG A 13 1.74 9.43 -0.88
CA ARG A 13 1.75 9.26 -2.34
C ARG A 13 0.65 8.32 -2.82
N CYS A 14 0.37 7.25 -2.07
CA CYS A 14 -0.67 6.28 -2.40
C CYS A 14 -2.05 6.96 -2.43
N PHE A 15 -2.40 7.71 -1.37
CA PHE A 15 -3.67 8.43 -1.30
C PHE A 15 -3.76 9.61 -2.27
N ASN A 16 -2.67 10.36 -2.46
CA ASN A 16 -2.64 11.44 -3.45
C ASN A 16 -2.91 10.90 -4.88
N TYR A 17 -2.28 9.79 -5.25
CA TYR A 17 -2.52 9.15 -6.54
C TYR A 17 -3.92 8.53 -6.64
N GLY A 18 -4.42 7.92 -5.57
CA GLY A 18 -5.79 7.41 -5.48
C GLY A 18 -6.83 8.51 -5.74
N GLY A 19 -6.68 9.66 -5.08
CA GLY A 19 -7.49 10.84 -5.29
C GLY A 19 -7.41 11.38 -6.72
N TYR A 20 -6.20 11.51 -7.28
CA TYR A 20 -6.02 11.90 -8.70
C TYR A 20 -6.73 10.93 -9.68
N LYS A 21 -6.83 9.65 -9.31
CA LYS A 21 -7.53 8.61 -10.08
C LYS A 21 -9.01 8.48 -9.73
N ASN A 22 -9.56 9.32 -8.85
CA ASN A 22 -10.92 9.23 -8.33
C ASN A 22 -11.27 7.84 -7.79
N ARG A 23 -10.30 7.18 -7.14
CA ARG A 23 -10.52 5.87 -6.51
C ARG A 23 -11.09 6.06 -5.11
N PRO A 24 -12.02 5.18 -4.67
CA PRO A 24 -12.42 5.14 -3.28
C PRO A 24 -11.19 4.85 -2.40
N PHE A 25 -11.22 5.33 -1.15
CA PHE A 25 -10.16 5.00 -0.19
C PHE A 25 -10.21 3.51 0.15
N TYR A 26 -11.37 3.02 0.56
CA TYR A 26 -11.63 1.63 0.92
C TYR A 26 -13.04 1.23 0.52
N ASP A 27 -13.23 -0.04 0.21
CA ASP A 27 -14.52 -0.67 -0.07
C ASP A 27 -14.43 -2.13 0.41
N PRO A 28 -15.20 -2.53 1.44
CA PRO A 28 -15.13 -3.88 2.02
C PRO A 28 -15.61 -4.96 1.05
N ASP A 29 -16.44 -4.61 0.05
CA ASP A 29 -16.94 -5.56 -0.95
C ASP A 29 -15.93 -5.81 -2.08
N ILE A 30 -14.83 -5.04 -2.13
CA ILE A 30 -13.78 -5.16 -3.14
C ILE A 30 -12.47 -5.59 -2.45
N PRO A 31 -12.20 -6.90 -2.31
CA PRO A 31 -10.97 -7.38 -1.68
C PRO A 31 -9.71 -7.14 -2.54
N PRO A 32 -8.52 -7.06 -1.93
CA PRO A 32 -7.26 -6.91 -2.66
C PRO A 32 -6.96 -8.14 -3.53
N LYS A 33 -6.41 -7.90 -4.73
CA LYS A 33 -6.02 -8.98 -5.65
C LYS A 33 -4.51 -9.25 -5.57
N LEU A 34 -4.13 -10.33 -4.88
CA LEU A 34 -2.72 -10.62 -4.61
C LEU A 34 -1.94 -11.15 -5.82
N ASN A 35 -2.63 -11.77 -6.79
CA ASN A 35 -2.02 -12.44 -7.94
C ASN A 35 -2.48 -11.80 -9.25
N MET A 36 -2.08 -10.56 -9.50
CA MET A 36 -2.41 -9.85 -10.74
C MET A 36 -1.31 -9.99 -11.77
N THR A 37 -1.70 -10.15 -13.03
CA THR A 37 -0.82 -9.87 -14.15
C THR A 37 -0.48 -8.38 -14.22
N LYS A 38 0.58 -8.05 -14.96
CA LYS A 38 1.03 -6.65 -15.10
C LYS A 38 -0.01 -5.79 -15.83
N GLU A 39 -0.70 -6.38 -16.80
CA GLU A 39 -1.79 -5.76 -17.55
C GLU A 39 -2.98 -5.45 -16.62
N GLU A 40 -3.43 -6.43 -15.84
CA GLU A 40 -4.53 -6.25 -14.89
C GLU A 40 -4.22 -5.19 -13.84
N TYR A 41 -3.00 -5.21 -13.28
CA TYR A 41 -2.60 -4.23 -12.28
C TYR A 41 -2.61 -2.79 -12.84
N LYS A 42 -2.29 -2.60 -14.12
CA LYS A 42 -2.31 -1.27 -14.76
C LYS A 42 -3.72 -0.76 -15.01
N SER A 43 -4.66 -1.63 -15.34
CA SER A 43 -6.06 -1.29 -15.62
C SER A 43 -6.95 -1.29 -14.38
N ALA A 44 -6.47 -1.85 -13.27
CA ALA A 44 -7.24 -1.97 -12.04
C ALA A 44 -7.75 -0.62 -11.52
N ALA A 45 -9.03 -0.59 -11.15
CA ALA A 45 -9.66 0.51 -10.44
C ALA A 45 -9.88 0.19 -8.95
N SER A 46 -9.03 -0.70 -8.39
CA SER A 46 -9.12 -1.12 -6.99
C SER A 46 -9.10 0.09 -6.03
N PRO A 47 -9.81 0.01 -4.89
CA PRO A 47 -9.68 0.98 -3.81
C PRO A 47 -8.22 1.23 -3.42
N THR A 48 -7.96 2.43 -2.93
CA THR A 48 -6.60 2.88 -2.60
C THR A 48 -5.94 1.98 -1.54
N ILE A 49 -6.68 1.55 -0.52
CA ILE A 49 -6.19 0.64 0.52
C ILE A 49 -5.72 -0.71 -0.05
N ASN A 50 -6.39 -1.25 -1.07
CA ASN A 50 -5.99 -2.54 -1.66
C ASN A 50 -4.56 -2.48 -2.22
N HIS A 51 -4.12 -1.32 -2.71
CA HIS A 51 -2.77 -1.13 -3.22
C HIS A 51 -1.66 -1.44 -2.21
N PHE A 52 -1.95 -1.27 -0.91
CA PHE A 52 -1.01 -1.63 0.14
C PHE A 52 -0.67 -3.12 0.07
N TYR A 53 -1.70 -3.97 -0.01
CA TYR A 53 -1.57 -5.42 -0.07
C TYR A 53 -1.12 -5.93 -1.43
N GLU A 54 -1.68 -5.36 -2.51
CA GLU A 54 -1.35 -5.73 -3.89
C GLU A 54 0.11 -5.43 -4.24
N LYS A 55 0.73 -4.46 -3.56
CA LYS A 55 2.09 -4.03 -3.90
C LYS A 55 2.94 -3.53 -2.75
N LEU A 56 2.52 -2.48 -2.05
CA LEU A 56 3.45 -1.71 -1.21
C LEU A 56 4.07 -2.55 -0.09
N LEU A 57 3.26 -3.41 0.54
CA LEU A 57 3.71 -4.31 1.61
C LEU A 57 4.70 -5.38 1.10
N LEU A 58 4.65 -5.72 -0.19
CA LEU A 58 5.55 -6.68 -0.84
C LEU A 58 6.92 -6.07 -1.21
N LEU A 59 7.11 -4.75 -1.07
CA LEU A 59 8.33 -4.08 -1.52
C LEU A 59 9.51 -4.28 -0.57
N LYS A 60 9.28 -4.53 0.73
CA LYS A 60 10.37 -4.72 1.70
C LYS A 60 11.31 -5.87 1.32
N ASP A 61 10.74 -6.94 0.76
CA ASP A 61 11.48 -8.16 0.39
C ASP A 61 12.20 -8.01 -0.95
N LYS A 62 11.97 -6.91 -1.66
CA LYS A 62 12.57 -6.59 -2.96
C LYS A 62 13.76 -5.64 -2.84
N MET A 63 14.32 -5.46 -1.64
CA MET A 63 15.49 -4.61 -1.43
C MET A 63 16.79 -5.38 -1.71
N HIS A 64 17.70 -4.75 -2.45
CA HIS A 64 18.94 -5.39 -2.90
C HIS A 64 20.08 -5.29 -1.87
N THR A 65 20.08 -4.27 -1.01
CA THR A 65 21.13 -4.03 -0.01
C THR A 65 20.63 -4.32 1.40
N ASP A 66 21.53 -4.72 2.30
CA ASP A 66 21.20 -4.95 3.71
C ASP A 66 20.65 -3.69 4.38
N THR A 67 21.28 -2.55 4.13
CA THR A 67 20.81 -1.23 4.64
C THR A 67 19.43 -0.90 4.10
N GLY A 68 19.17 -1.19 2.82
CA GLY A 68 17.85 -1.02 2.21
C GLY A 68 16.79 -1.88 2.87
N ARG A 69 17.10 -3.15 3.15
CA ARG A 69 16.21 -4.07 3.89
C ARG A 69 15.88 -3.55 5.28
N LYS A 70 16.88 -3.16 6.08
CA LYS A 70 16.68 -2.59 7.42
C LYS A 70 15.80 -1.35 7.42
N MET A 71 16.01 -0.42 6.48
CA MET A 71 15.17 0.76 6.34
C MET A 71 13.74 0.40 5.90
N ALA A 72 13.61 -0.58 5.00
CA ALA A 72 12.31 -1.02 4.49
C ALA A 72 11.48 -1.73 5.56
N GLU A 73 12.09 -2.49 6.47
CA GLU A 73 11.41 -3.10 7.62
C GLU A 73 10.73 -2.05 8.50
N LYS A 74 11.46 -0.99 8.89
CA LYS A 74 10.90 0.11 9.68
C LYS A 74 9.76 0.82 8.94
N ARG A 75 9.93 1.11 7.65
CA ARG A 75 8.89 1.76 6.82
C ARG A 75 7.67 0.87 6.60
N HIS A 76 7.87 -0.44 6.50
CA HIS A 76 6.79 -1.43 6.37
C HIS A 76 5.99 -1.54 7.67
N ALA A 77 6.66 -1.63 8.83
CA ALA A 77 5.99 -1.66 10.13
C ALA A 77 5.06 -0.46 10.32
N TYR A 78 5.54 0.75 10.01
CA TYR A 78 4.72 1.96 10.07
C TYR A 78 3.48 1.90 9.16
N MET A 79 3.58 1.27 7.99
CA MET A 79 2.40 1.09 7.12
C MET A 79 1.40 0.09 7.69
N LEU A 80 1.86 -0.95 8.38
CA LEU A 80 0.96 -1.89 9.05
C LEU A 80 0.22 -1.20 10.20
N GLU A 81 0.92 -0.42 11.02
CA GLU A 81 0.33 0.40 12.10
C GLU A 81 -0.71 1.38 11.53
N PHE A 82 -0.38 2.05 10.41
CA PHE A 82 -1.34 2.92 9.72
C PHE A 82 -2.60 2.16 9.27
N LEU A 83 -2.45 0.96 8.69
CA LEU A 83 -3.59 0.17 8.22
C LEU A 83 -4.45 -0.32 9.38
N GLU A 84 -3.82 -0.80 10.46
CA GLU A 84 -4.51 -1.21 11.67
C GLU A 84 -5.36 -0.07 12.23
N GLN A 85 -4.76 1.11 12.43
CA GLN A 85 -5.47 2.30 12.89
C GLN A 85 -6.58 2.72 11.91
N PHE A 86 -6.32 2.66 10.60
CA PHE A 86 -7.32 2.99 9.58
C PHE A 86 -8.55 2.09 9.67
N PHE A 87 -8.38 0.77 9.88
CA PHE A 87 -9.50 -0.15 9.98
C PHE A 87 -10.26 -0.01 11.30
N GLN A 88 -9.57 0.21 12.42
CA GLN A 88 -10.22 0.53 13.70
C GLN A 88 -11.11 1.78 13.56
N GLU A 89 -10.56 2.87 13.01
CA GLU A 89 -11.32 4.10 12.78
C GLU A 89 -12.48 3.91 11.79
N TRP A 90 -12.32 3.05 10.79
CA TRP A 90 -13.35 2.76 9.80
C TRP A 90 -14.52 1.96 10.40
N ASP A 91 -14.21 0.97 11.24
CA ASP A 91 -15.21 0.12 11.90
C ASP A 91 -15.83 0.81 13.14
N GLY A 92 -15.29 1.97 13.54
CA GLY A 92 -15.81 2.82 14.63
C GLY A 92 -15.32 2.41 16.02
N GLU A 93 -14.15 1.79 16.10
CA GLU A 93 -13.47 1.37 17.33
C GLU A 93 -12.54 2.45 17.91
#